data_AF-A0A533U0V0-F1
#
_entry.id   AF-A0A533U0V0-F1
#
_cell.length_a   1.000
_cell.length_b   1.000
_cell.length_c   1.000
_cell.angle_alpha   90.00
_cell.angle_beta   90.00
_cell.angle_gamma   90.00
#
_symmetry.space_group_name_H-M   'P 1'
#
loop_
_entity.id
_entity.type
_entity.pdbx_description
1 polymer ?
#
loop_
_entity_poly.entity_id
_entity_poly.type
_entity_poly.pdbx_seq_one_letter_code
_entity_poly.pdbx_strand_id
1 'polypeptide(L)'
;MKTLITAAILLLSVLCPELSKAAPIPQVGPMHIEGVIDSISWNADRFVKGSGIYDNGKWYPMSGSLGHDRTIPAHYRILLKKTRVESLETAVASRSYKSGSDITLVINHPANDGYLMKGMRIKVYDYTVRGDEGGDWYSFSRIAIKRR
;
A
#
# COMPACT_ATOMS: atom_id res chain seq x y z
N MET A 1 35.36 -26.32 -52.01
CA MET A 1 35.43 -25.93 -50.59
C MET A 1 34.17 -25.16 -50.24
N LYS A 2 33.15 -25.85 -49.77
CA LYS A 2 31.88 -25.29 -49.31
C LYS A 2 31.66 -25.77 -47.88
N THR A 3 30.79 -25.06 -47.17
CA THR A 3 30.28 -25.30 -45.80
C THR A 3 31.25 -25.01 -44.67
N LEU A 4 31.06 -23.84 -44.04
CA LEU A 4 31.20 -23.59 -42.58
C LEU A 4 30.76 -22.14 -42.31
N ILE A 5 29.51 -21.80 -42.64
CA ILE A 5 28.83 -20.57 -42.18
C ILE A 5 27.44 -20.98 -41.70
N THR A 6 27.32 -21.58 -40.52
CA THR A 6 26.04 -21.65 -39.75
C THR A 6 26.24 -22.45 -38.46
N ALA A 7 26.80 -21.85 -37.42
CA ALA A 7 26.74 -22.49 -36.08
C ALA A 7 26.83 -21.53 -34.88
N ALA A 8 26.97 -20.21 -35.06
CA ALA A 8 27.38 -19.33 -33.97
C ALA A 8 26.39 -18.22 -33.58
N ILE A 9 25.14 -18.24 -34.06
CA ILE A 9 24.17 -17.14 -33.80
C ILE A 9 22.95 -17.58 -32.96
N LEU A 10 22.87 -18.85 -32.54
CA LEU A 10 21.67 -19.39 -31.86
C LEU A 10 21.80 -19.60 -30.35
N LEU A 11 22.89 -19.15 -29.72
CA LEU A 11 23.20 -19.49 -28.33
C LEU A 11 23.40 -18.27 -27.41
N LEU A 12 22.69 -17.16 -27.65
CA LEU A 12 22.83 -15.95 -26.81
C LEU A 12 21.50 -15.24 -26.51
N SER A 13 20.42 -15.99 -26.30
CA SER A 13 19.11 -15.44 -25.91
C SER A 13 18.58 -15.99 -24.57
N VAL A 14 19.36 -16.77 -23.81
CA VAL A 14 18.86 -17.50 -22.62
C VAL A 14 19.25 -16.87 -21.28
N LEU A 15 19.83 -15.67 -21.26
CA LEU A 15 20.32 -15.07 -20.00
C LEU A 15 19.86 -13.62 -19.84
N CYS A 16 18.55 -13.41 -19.84
CA CYS A 16 17.99 -12.26 -19.13
C CYS A 16 16.81 -12.75 -18.31
N PRO A 17 17.00 -13.15 -17.04
CA PRO A 17 15.88 -13.25 -16.14
C PRO A 17 15.34 -11.82 -15.98
N GLU A 18 14.28 -11.49 -16.71
CA GLU A 18 13.48 -10.32 -16.38
C GLU A 18 12.95 -10.53 -14.97
N LEU A 19 13.63 -9.93 -14.00
CA LEU A 19 13.08 -9.69 -12.67
C LEU A 19 11.80 -8.90 -12.90
N SER A 20 10.66 -9.61 -12.94
CA SER A 20 9.33 -9.03 -13.01
C SER A 20 9.13 -8.24 -11.72
N LYS A 21 9.57 -6.98 -11.74
CA LYS A 21 9.30 -6.01 -10.70
C LYS A 21 7.81 -5.70 -10.81
N ALA A 22 7.09 -6.04 -9.75
CA ALA A 22 5.76 -5.53 -9.47
C ALA A 22 5.60 -4.08 -9.94
N ALA A 23 4.56 -3.81 -10.72
CA ALA A 23 4.23 -2.45 -11.12
C ALA A 23 3.54 -1.76 -9.93
N PRO A 24 4.07 -0.64 -9.41
CA PRO A 24 3.45 0.04 -8.28
C PRO A 24 2.01 0.42 -8.60
N ILE A 25 1.08 0.13 -7.69
CA ILE A 25 -0.29 0.63 -7.78
C ILE A 25 -0.21 2.16 -7.69
N PRO A 26 -0.78 2.91 -8.65
CA PRO A 26 -0.61 4.35 -8.63
C PRO A 26 -1.30 4.98 -7.42
N GLN A 27 -0.57 5.89 -6.79
CA GLN A 27 -0.84 6.46 -5.47
C GLN A 27 -2.23 7.11 -5.33
N VAL A 28 -2.80 7.02 -4.13
CA VAL A 28 -3.93 7.83 -3.64
C VAL A 28 -3.40 8.94 -2.74
N GLY A 29 -3.83 10.18 -2.96
CA GLY A 29 -3.34 11.37 -2.25
C GLY A 29 -2.01 11.91 -2.80
N PRO A 30 -1.31 12.82 -2.10
CA PRO A 30 -1.51 13.16 -0.68
C PRO A 30 -2.69 14.10 -0.43
N MET A 31 -3.35 13.94 0.73
CA MET A 31 -4.54 14.72 1.10
C MET A 31 -4.52 15.11 2.57
N HIS A 32 -5.15 16.23 2.89
CA HIS A 32 -5.64 16.45 4.26
C HIS A 32 -7.09 15.97 4.38
N ILE A 33 -7.36 15.13 5.37
CA ILE A 33 -8.67 14.51 5.56
C ILE A 33 -9.17 14.83 6.97
N GLU A 34 -10.25 15.57 7.05
CA GLU A 34 -10.97 15.83 8.30
C GLU A 34 -12.24 14.99 8.37
N GLY A 35 -12.61 14.50 9.54
CA GLY A 35 -13.88 13.80 9.75
C GLY A 35 -14.12 13.45 11.22
N VAL A 36 -15.25 12.77 11.48
CA VAL A 36 -15.59 12.21 12.79
C VAL A 36 -15.44 10.69 12.73
N ILE A 37 -14.72 10.10 13.68
CA ILE A 37 -14.57 8.65 13.79
C ILE A 37 -15.93 8.03 14.15
N ASP A 38 -16.50 7.27 13.23
CA ASP A 38 -17.78 6.56 13.41
C ASP A 38 -17.57 5.13 13.93
N SER A 39 -16.54 4.44 13.41
CA SER A 39 -16.11 3.14 13.90
C SER A 39 -14.58 3.05 13.92
N ILE A 40 -14.07 2.20 14.81
CA ILE A 40 -12.64 1.99 15.02
C ILE A 40 -12.41 0.54 15.40
N SER A 41 -11.32 -0.03 14.88
CA SER A 41 -10.76 -1.30 15.30
C SER A 41 -9.25 -1.15 15.38
N TRP A 42 -8.62 -1.82 16.35
CA TRP A 42 -7.17 -1.90 16.44
C TRP A 42 -6.71 -3.29 15.99
N ASN A 43 -5.64 -3.33 15.22
CA ASN A 43 -5.03 -4.55 14.70
C ASN A 43 -3.57 -4.59 15.16
N ALA A 44 -3.17 -5.72 15.77
CA ALA A 44 -1.79 -5.96 16.14
C ALA A 44 -0.91 -6.16 14.91
N ASP A 45 0.41 -6.06 15.11
CA ASP A 45 1.39 -6.50 14.12
C ASP A 45 1.09 -7.93 13.67
N ARG A 46 1.17 -8.16 12.35
CA ARG A 46 0.96 -9.50 11.79
C ARG A 46 2.05 -9.82 10.79
N PHE A 47 2.77 -10.91 11.06
CA PHE A 47 3.68 -11.50 10.09
C PHE A 47 2.90 -12.23 8.99
N VAL A 48 3.31 -12.02 7.75
CA VAL A 48 2.77 -12.65 6.55
C VAL A 48 3.92 -13.25 5.76
N LYS A 49 3.86 -14.57 5.55
CA LYS A 49 4.86 -15.27 4.74
C LYS A 49 4.69 -14.89 3.26
N GLY A 50 5.81 -14.74 2.57
CA GLY A 50 5.86 -14.56 1.13
C GLY A 50 5.22 -15.74 0.40
N SER A 51 4.56 -15.44 -0.72
CA SER A 51 3.85 -16.41 -1.55
C SER A 51 4.57 -16.62 -2.89
N GLY A 52 4.29 -17.74 -3.53
CA GLY A 52 4.95 -18.18 -4.75
C GLY A 52 4.48 -19.56 -5.15
N ILE A 53 5.08 -20.10 -6.21
CA ILE A 53 4.78 -21.43 -6.73
C ILE A 53 6.04 -22.28 -6.78
N TYR A 54 5.87 -23.60 -6.66
CA TYR A 54 6.91 -24.55 -7.01
C TYR A 54 6.67 -25.04 -8.43
N ASP A 55 7.69 -24.94 -9.28
CA ASP A 55 7.70 -25.53 -10.62
C ASP A 55 9.00 -26.29 -10.82
N ASN A 56 8.91 -27.54 -11.30
CA ASN A 56 10.05 -28.45 -11.50
C ASN A 56 11.02 -28.52 -10.29
N GLY A 57 10.47 -28.54 -9.07
CA GLY A 57 11.26 -28.62 -7.83
C GLY A 57 11.96 -27.31 -7.43
N LYS A 58 11.78 -26.22 -8.18
CA LYS A 58 12.31 -24.89 -7.89
C LYS A 58 11.21 -23.95 -7.39
N TRP A 59 11.54 -23.14 -6.39
CA TRP A 59 10.65 -22.10 -5.87
C TRP A 59 10.71 -20.83 -6.72
N TYR A 60 9.55 -20.29 -7.06
CA TYR A 60 9.37 -19.04 -7.79
C TYR A 60 8.47 -18.11 -6.96
N PRO A 61 9.04 -17.09 -6.28
CA PRO A 61 8.22 -16.14 -5.52
C PRO A 61 7.33 -15.31 -6.45
N MET A 62 6.18 -14.88 -5.94
CA MET A 62 5.36 -13.86 -6.61
C MET A 62 6.14 -12.54 -6.73
N SER A 63 5.70 -11.64 -7.61
CA SER A 63 6.27 -10.30 -7.71
C SER A 63 5.96 -9.45 -6.47
N GLY A 64 6.73 -8.36 -6.33
CA GLY A 64 6.46 -7.31 -5.34
C GLY A 64 6.53 -7.80 -3.91
N SER A 65 5.86 -7.07 -3.01
CA SER A 65 5.85 -7.43 -1.61
C SER A 65 5.14 -8.76 -1.34
N LEU A 66 4.30 -9.26 -2.26
CA LEU A 66 3.59 -10.53 -2.12
C LEU A 66 4.56 -11.71 -2.05
N GLY A 67 5.66 -11.66 -2.82
CA GLY A 67 6.68 -12.68 -2.88
C GLY A 67 7.59 -12.78 -1.66
N HIS A 68 7.52 -11.78 -0.77
CA HIS A 68 8.43 -11.64 0.35
C HIS A 68 7.70 -11.72 1.69
N ASP A 69 8.40 -12.30 2.65
CA ASP A 69 8.02 -12.23 4.05
C ASP A 69 7.94 -10.76 4.48
N ARG A 70 6.85 -10.41 5.17
CA ARG A 70 6.60 -9.04 5.60
C ARG A 70 5.82 -8.99 6.90
N THR A 71 5.99 -7.90 7.62
CA THR A 71 5.16 -7.56 8.78
C THR A 71 4.20 -6.45 8.37
N ILE A 72 2.90 -6.69 8.52
CA ILE A 72 1.89 -5.64 8.47
C ILE A 72 1.95 -4.94 9.83
N PRO A 73 2.26 -3.64 9.89
CA PRO A 73 2.41 -2.93 11.15
C PRO A 73 1.08 -2.79 11.90
N ALA A 74 1.16 -2.70 13.22
CA ALA A 74 0.05 -2.43 14.10
C ALA A 74 -0.60 -1.09 13.73
N HIS A 75 -1.93 -1.08 13.70
CA HIS A 75 -2.67 0.08 13.21
C HIS A 75 -4.10 0.13 13.72
N TYR A 76 -4.63 1.35 13.79
CA TYR A 76 -6.06 1.57 13.82
C TYR A 76 -6.64 1.54 12.41
N ARG A 77 -7.75 0.84 12.22
CA ARG A 77 -8.62 0.99 11.04
C ARG A 77 -9.86 1.76 11.47
N ILE A 78 -10.01 2.97 10.94
CA ILE A 78 -11.07 3.92 11.31
C ILE A 78 -11.99 4.20 10.13
N LEU A 79 -13.29 4.31 10.38
CA LEU A 79 -14.25 4.87 9.45
C LEU A 79 -14.53 6.32 9.84
N LEU A 80 -14.28 7.26 8.93
CA LEU A 80 -14.62 8.66 9.08
C LEU A 80 -15.94 8.98 8.38
N LYS A 81 -16.79 9.73 9.07
CA LYS A 81 -18.00 10.36 8.52
C LYS A 81 -17.88 11.88 8.52
N LYS A 82 -18.79 12.54 7.80
CA LYS A 82 -18.86 14.02 7.66
C LYS A 82 -17.51 14.58 7.21
N THR A 83 -16.95 13.93 6.19
CA THR A 83 -15.56 14.15 5.80
C THR A 83 -15.39 15.42 4.99
N ARG A 84 -14.26 16.09 5.18
CA ARG A 84 -13.76 17.15 4.32
C ARG A 84 -12.37 16.77 3.85
N VAL A 85 -12.18 16.73 2.54
CA VAL A 85 -10.94 16.34 1.87
C VAL A 85 -10.37 17.55 1.13
N GLU A 86 -9.09 17.79 1.35
CA GLU A 86 -8.27 18.80 0.69
C GLU A 86 -7.11 18.07 0.00
N SER A 87 -7.21 17.92 -1.32
CA SER A 87 -6.14 17.32 -2.14
C SER A 87 -4.98 18.29 -2.27
N LEU A 88 -3.76 17.79 -2.11
CA LEU A 88 -2.54 18.56 -2.29
C LEU A 88 -2.08 18.50 -3.76
N GLU A 89 -1.12 19.36 -4.12
CA GLU A 89 -0.70 19.61 -5.51
C GLU A 89 -0.32 18.34 -6.30
N THR A 90 0.33 17.38 -5.65
CA THR A 90 0.79 16.13 -6.28
C THR A 90 -0.26 15.02 -6.30
N ALA A 91 -1.47 15.28 -5.81
CA ALA A 91 -2.54 14.29 -5.74
C ALA A 91 -3.25 14.11 -7.08
N VAL A 92 -3.47 12.87 -7.49
CA VAL A 92 -4.25 12.55 -8.69
C VAL A 92 -5.75 12.56 -8.34
N ALA A 93 -6.45 13.61 -8.78
CA ALA A 93 -7.85 13.87 -8.39
C ALA A 93 -8.81 12.69 -8.65
N SER A 94 -8.60 11.92 -9.73
CA SER A 94 -9.44 10.75 -10.05
C SER A 94 -9.24 9.56 -9.10
N ARG A 95 -8.16 9.56 -8.30
CA ARG A 95 -7.82 8.53 -7.32
C ARG A 95 -8.00 8.99 -5.87
N SER A 96 -8.10 10.30 -5.65
CA SER A 96 -8.29 10.89 -4.33
C SER A 96 -9.68 10.60 -3.75
N TYR A 97 -9.75 10.54 -2.42
CA TYR A 97 -11.03 10.52 -1.72
C TYR A 97 -11.81 11.82 -1.96
N LYS A 98 -13.13 11.74 -1.80
CA LYS A 98 -14.05 12.86 -2.00
C LYS A 98 -14.61 13.34 -0.68
N SER A 99 -14.75 14.66 -0.54
CA SER A 99 -15.48 15.27 0.58
C SER A 99 -16.92 14.76 0.62
N GLY A 100 -17.47 14.60 1.82
CA GLY A 100 -18.84 14.13 2.05
C GLY A 100 -19.02 12.61 1.95
N SER A 101 -18.03 11.85 1.48
CA SER A 101 -18.05 10.39 1.48
C SER A 101 -17.63 9.81 2.83
N ASP A 102 -18.09 8.61 3.14
CA ASP A 102 -17.55 7.81 4.24
C ASP A 102 -16.19 7.25 3.82
N ILE A 103 -15.13 7.53 4.60
CA ILE A 103 -13.75 7.21 4.24
C ILE A 103 -13.15 6.29 5.30
N THR A 104 -12.63 5.13 4.88
CA THR A 104 -11.84 4.27 5.77
C THR A 104 -10.36 4.67 5.69
N LEU A 105 -9.74 4.93 6.84
CA LEU A 105 -8.30 5.19 6.94
C LEU A 105 -7.62 4.11 7.78
N VAL A 106 -6.35 3.85 7.47
CA VAL A 106 -5.45 3.03 8.27
C VAL A 106 -4.39 3.94 8.87
N ILE A 107 -4.30 3.95 10.20
CA ILE A 107 -3.39 4.80 10.98
C ILE A 107 -2.42 3.87 11.72
N ASN A 108 -1.19 3.78 11.22
CA ASN A 108 -0.13 3.03 11.89
C ASN A 108 0.10 3.59 13.28
N HIS A 109 0.03 2.73 14.30
CA HIS A 109 0.22 3.09 15.71
C HIS A 109 0.56 1.83 16.52
N PRO A 110 1.64 1.83 17.33
CA PRO A 110 2.22 0.61 17.88
C PRO A 110 1.38 -0.10 18.95
N ALA A 111 0.37 0.56 19.55
CA ALA A 111 -0.36 0.02 20.70
C ALA A 111 -1.86 0.35 20.65
N ASN A 112 -2.71 -0.46 21.28
CA ASN A 112 -4.12 -0.12 21.50
C ASN A 112 -4.28 0.69 22.80
N ASP A 113 -3.79 1.92 22.80
CA ASP A 113 -3.69 2.80 23.96
C ASP A 113 -4.84 3.83 24.07
N GLY A 114 -5.84 3.74 23.19
CA GLY A 114 -6.93 4.71 23.14
C GLY A 114 -6.55 6.06 22.53
N TYR A 115 -5.41 6.14 21.81
CA TYR A 115 -4.99 7.33 21.08
C TYR A 115 -6.09 7.87 20.14
N LEU A 116 -6.85 6.98 19.51
CA LEU A 116 -8.05 7.30 18.74
C LEU A 116 -9.27 6.60 19.34
N MET A 117 -10.41 7.30 19.36
CA MET A 117 -11.67 6.78 19.88
C MET A 117 -12.85 7.20 19.01
N LYS A 118 -13.90 6.37 19.01
CA LYS A 118 -15.19 6.71 18.38
C LYS A 118 -15.70 8.06 18.88
N GLY A 119 -16.21 8.87 17.96
CA GLY A 119 -16.75 10.21 18.23
C GLY A 119 -15.72 11.34 18.16
N MET A 120 -14.41 11.04 18.12
CA MET A 120 -13.40 12.08 17.94
C MET A 120 -13.52 12.74 16.56
N ARG A 121 -13.40 14.06 16.52
CA ARG A 121 -13.16 14.81 15.27
C ARG A 121 -11.66 14.95 15.08
N ILE A 122 -11.15 14.50 13.95
CA ILE A 122 -9.72 14.53 13.63
C ILE A 122 -9.47 15.17 12.27
N LYS A 123 -8.29 15.77 12.08
CA LYS A 123 -7.71 16.09 10.76
C LYS A 123 -6.39 15.33 10.60
N VAL A 124 -6.32 14.45 9.61
CA VAL A 124 -5.13 13.70 9.20
C VAL A 124 -4.45 14.48 8.08
N TYR A 125 -3.15 14.71 8.21
CA TYR A 125 -2.36 15.50 7.26
C TYR A 125 -1.50 14.60 6.38
N ASP A 126 -1.31 15.04 5.12
CA ASP A 126 -0.51 14.37 4.09
C ASP A 126 -0.81 12.88 3.90
N TYR A 127 -2.08 12.49 4.10
CA TYR A 127 -2.49 11.10 4.03
C TYR A 127 -2.31 10.56 2.62
N THR A 128 -1.56 9.46 2.51
CA THR A 128 -1.18 8.84 1.25
C THR A 128 -1.36 7.33 1.34
N VAL A 129 -1.87 6.73 0.27
CA VAL A 129 -1.89 5.27 0.08
C VAL A 129 -1.05 4.92 -1.13
N ARG A 130 -0.11 4.01 -0.95
CA ARG A 130 0.66 3.35 -2.00
C ARG A 130 0.40 1.86 -1.91
N GLY A 131 0.76 1.10 -2.92
CA GLY A 131 0.61 -0.35 -2.85
C GLY A 131 1.28 -1.06 -4.00
N ASP A 132 1.39 -2.37 -3.85
CA ASP A 132 1.67 -3.33 -4.92
C ASP A 132 0.83 -4.59 -4.71
N GLU A 133 1.10 -5.66 -5.45
CA GLU A 133 0.39 -6.93 -5.39
C GLU A 133 0.35 -7.56 -3.99
N GLY A 134 1.29 -7.20 -3.10
CA GLY A 134 1.36 -7.72 -1.74
C GLY A 134 0.68 -6.86 -0.69
N GLY A 135 0.16 -5.68 -1.05
CA GLY A 135 -0.71 -4.88 -0.19
C GLY A 135 -0.47 -3.38 -0.27
N ASP A 136 -1.18 -2.67 0.60
CA ASP A 136 -1.12 -1.22 0.71
C ASP A 136 -0.16 -0.77 1.81
N TRP A 137 0.47 0.38 1.60
CA TRP A 137 1.21 1.14 2.59
C TRP A 137 0.54 2.49 2.81
N TYR A 138 0.32 2.81 4.07
CA TYR A 138 -0.35 4.03 4.51
C TYR A 138 0.67 4.94 5.19
N SER A 139 0.66 6.23 4.82
CA SER A 139 1.47 7.24 5.47
C SER A 139 0.68 8.52 5.70
N PHE A 140 1.07 9.26 6.73
CA PHE A 140 0.55 10.57 7.09
C PHE A 140 1.63 11.30 7.89
N SER A 141 1.59 12.63 7.90
CA SER A 141 2.60 13.42 8.63
C SER A 141 2.22 13.66 10.09
N ARG A 142 0.94 13.87 10.37
CA ARG A 142 0.41 14.06 11.73
C ARG A 142 -1.11 13.93 11.79
N ILE A 143 -1.64 13.80 13.00
CA ILE A 143 -3.07 13.86 13.31
C ILE A 143 -3.31 15.02 14.28
N ALA A 144 -4.30 15.85 14.00
CA ALA A 144 -4.80 16.86 14.93
C ALA A 144 -6.19 16.46 15.44
N ILE A 145 -6.33 16.38 16.77
CA ILE A 145 -7.64 16.22 17.41
C ILE A 145 -8.29 17.61 17.49
N LYS A 146 -9.45 17.77 16.85
CA LYS A 146 -10.22 19.01 16.88
C LYS A 146 -11.19 18.93 18.05
N ARG A 147 -11.07 19.85 19.01
CA ARG A 147 -12.12 20.05 20.01
C ARG A 147 -13.39 20.56 19.30
N ARG A 148 -14.54 20.10 19.79
CA ARG A 148 -15.85 20.54 19.31
C ARG A 148 -16.01 22.04 19.46
#